data_AF-A0A5J5LU31-F1
#
_entry.id   AF-A0A5J5LU31-F1
#
_cell.length_a   1.000
_cell.length_b   1.000
_cell.length_c   1.000
_cell.angle_alpha   90.00
_cell.angle_beta   90.00
_cell.angle_gamma   90.00
#
_symmetry.space_group_name_H-M   'P 1'
#
loop_
_entity.id
_entity.type
_entity.pdbx_description
1 polymer ?
#
loop_
_entity_poly.entity_id
_entity_poly.type
_entity_poly.pdbx_seq_one_letter_code
_entity_poly.pdbx_strand_id
1 'polypeptide(L)'
;MKTLNQNPWQVEGGETLPLLYEIDQHLWLDKTIKILKENRLDELDVIHLIEELESLSKRDKNRVSSLLEQVIRHLLLLQYWTTEAEINRNHWRAEIISFRTQLRKCLTTNLQNYLAEELPIIYQDAFDYVQQKTGFSGDFPSECPYSLEQLLDKNWFHCED
;
A
#
# COMPACT_ATOMS: atom_id res chain seq x y z
N MET A 1 -12.72 19.68 -49.95
CA MET A 1 -12.82 18.23 -49.71
C MET A 1 -12.57 18.00 -48.24
N LYS A 2 -13.55 17.44 -47.52
CA LYS A 2 -13.45 17.14 -46.08
C LYS A 2 -12.44 16.01 -45.91
N THR A 3 -11.37 16.24 -45.15
CA THR A 3 -10.49 15.17 -44.69
C THR A 3 -11.31 14.25 -43.78
N LEU A 4 -11.27 12.96 -44.07
CA LEU A 4 -11.94 11.92 -43.31
C LEU A 4 -11.35 11.90 -41.90
N ASN A 5 -12.23 12.01 -40.91
CA ASN A 5 -11.98 11.82 -39.50
C ASN A 5 -11.41 10.40 -39.28
N GLN A 6 -10.08 10.26 -39.26
CA GLN A 6 -9.44 9.05 -38.79
C GLN A 6 -9.65 9.00 -37.28
N ASN A 7 -10.31 7.93 -36.81
CA ASN A 7 -10.56 7.73 -35.39
C ASN A 7 -9.20 7.64 -34.67
N PRO A 8 -8.88 8.57 -33.74
CA PRO A 8 -7.58 8.64 -33.08
C PRO A 8 -7.25 7.41 -32.23
N TRP A 9 -8.22 6.51 -32.04
CA TRP A 9 -8.09 5.32 -31.22
C TRP A 9 -7.79 4.03 -31.99
N GLN A 10 -7.64 4.04 -33.33
CA GLN A 10 -7.36 2.80 -34.05
C GLN A 10 -5.91 2.36 -33.87
N VAL A 11 -5.70 1.24 -33.17
CA VAL A 11 -4.40 0.56 -33.10
C VAL A 11 -4.34 -0.58 -34.13
N GLU A 12 -3.13 -0.90 -34.60
CA GLU A 12 -2.88 -2.02 -35.52
C GLU A 12 -3.56 -3.29 -34.99
N GLY A 13 -4.51 -3.85 -35.74
CA GLY A 13 -5.41 -4.94 -35.32
C GLY A 13 -6.90 -4.57 -35.28
N GLY A 14 -7.27 -3.28 -35.37
CA GLY A 14 -8.66 -2.82 -35.37
C GLY A 14 -9.27 -2.63 -33.98
N GLU A 15 -8.52 -2.97 -32.93
CA GLU A 15 -8.87 -2.71 -31.54
C GLU A 15 -8.63 -1.24 -31.19
N THR A 16 -9.23 -0.76 -30.10
CA THR A 16 -9.00 0.60 -29.60
C THR A 16 -8.28 0.56 -28.26
N LEU A 17 -7.52 1.59 -27.89
CA LEU A 17 -6.88 1.65 -26.57
C LEU A 17 -7.88 1.43 -25.43
N PRO A 18 -9.04 2.12 -25.37
CA PRO A 18 -10.06 1.84 -24.36
C PRO A 18 -10.48 0.37 -24.27
N LEU A 19 -10.62 -0.31 -25.41
CA LEU A 19 -10.96 -1.73 -25.41
C LEU A 19 -9.82 -2.58 -24.83
N LEU A 20 -8.57 -2.28 -25.19
CA LEU A 20 -7.40 -2.99 -24.66
C LEU A 20 -7.29 -2.83 -23.16
N TYR A 21 -7.64 -1.67 -22.60
CA TYR A 21 -7.64 -1.48 -21.15
C TYR A 21 -8.50 -2.53 -20.43
N GLU A 22 -9.67 -2.81 -20.97
CA GLU A 22 -10.64 -3.76 -20.41
C GLU A 22 -10.26 -5.23 -20.60
N ILE A 23 -9.65 -5.59 -21.74
CA ILE A 23 -9.45 -7.00 -22.13
C ILE A 23 -7.99 -7.47 -22.02
N ASP A 24 -7.03 -6.57 -22.11
CA ASP A 24 -5.58 -6.83 -22.01
C ASP A 24 -4.83 -5.58 -21.54
N GLN A 25 -4.93 -5.30 -20.25
CA GLN A 25 -4.32 -4.15 -19.59
C GLN A 25 -2.80 -4.06 -19.82
N HIS A 26 -2.12 -5.21 -19.98
CA HIS A 26 -0.68 -5.24 -20.25
C HIS A 26 -0.37 -4.71 -21.66
N LEU A 27 -1.11 -5.19 -22.67
CA LEU A 27 -0.96 -4.68 -24.03
C LEU A 27 -1.37 -3.20 -24.14
N TRP A 28 -2.41 -2.78 -23.42
CA TRP A 28 -2.77 -1.37 -23.31
C TRP A 28 -1.62 -0.52 -22.76
N LEU A 29 -0.96 -0.98 -21.68
CA LEU A 29 0.16 -0.26 -21.07
C LEU A 29 1.34 -0.15 -22.02
N ASP A 30 1.72 -1.24 -22.70
CA ASP A 30 2.82 -1.25 -23.67
C ASP A 30 2.56 -0.27 -24.83
N LYS A 31 1.34 -0.25 -25.37
CA LYS A 31 0.95 0.70 -26.43
C LYS A 31 0.94 2.14 -25.93
N THR A 32 0.40 2.39 -24.74
CA THR A 32 0.38 3.71 -24.09
C THR A 32 1.81 4.24 -23.89
N ILE A 33 2.73 3.40 -23.41
CA ILE A 33 4.16 3.75 -23.26
C ILE A 33 4.78 4.09 -24.62
N LYS A 34 4.48 3.31 -25.67
CA LYS A 34 4.99 3.58 -27.02
C LYS A 34 4.53 4.95 -27.53
N ILE A 35 3.24 5.26 -27.38
CA ILE A 35 2.65 6.55 -27.78
C ILE A 35 3.33 7.72 -27.04
N LEU A 36 3.53 7.59 -25.73
CA LEU A 36 4.22 8.59 -24.91
C LEU A 36 5.68 8.80 -25.37
N LYS A 37 6.42 7.72 -25.65
CA LYS A 37 7.82 7.79 -26.12
C LYS A 37 7.95 8.45 -27.50
N GLU A 38 6.95 8.25 -28.37
CA GLU A 38 6.91 8.83 -29.72
C GLU A 38 6.27 10.24 -29.73
N ASN A 39 5.88 10.77 -28.57
CA ASN A 39 5.19 12.05 -28.40
C ASN A 39 3.91 12.19 -29.24
N ARG A 40 3.21 11.07 -29.48
CA ARG A 40 1.94 11.02 -30.26
C ARG A 40 0.73 11.26 -29.35
N LEU A 41 0.76 12.37 -28.61
CA LEU A 41 -0.19 12.63 -27.51
C LEU A 41 -1.66 12.69 -27.95
N ASP A 42 -1.93 12.97 -29.23
CA ASP A 42 -3.29 12.98 -29.79
C ASP A 42 -3.96 11.59 -29.84
N GLU A 43 -3.17 10.52 -29.70
CA GLU A 43 -3.64 9.12 -29.68
C GLU A 43 -3.77 8.57 -28.24
N LEU A 44 -3.48 9.38 -27.22
CA LEU A 44 -3.36 8.91 -25.84
C LEU A 44 -4.72 8.71 -25.19
N ASP A 45 -4.93 7.54 -24.58
CA ASP A 45 -6.12 7.24 -23.80
C ASP A 45 -6.03 7.87 -22.41
N VAL A 46 -6.27 9.19 -22.37
CA VAL A 46 -6.06 10.01 -21.18
C VAL A 46 -6.93 9.57 -20.00
N ILE A 47 -8.15 9.09 -20.26
CA ILE A 47 -9.10 8.70 -19.19
C ILE A 47 -8.52 7.50 -18.42
N HIS A 48 -8.21 6.40 -19.11
CA HIS A 48 -7.66 5.22 -18.45
C HIS A 48 -6.23 5.45 -17.95
N LEU A 49 -5.45 6.34 -18.57
CA LEU A 49 -4.14 6.72 -18.03
C LEU A 49 -4.26 7.42 -16.68
N ILE A 50 -5.19 8.37 -16.52
CA ILE A 50 -5.44 9.02 -15.24
C ILE A 50 -5.85 7.98 -14.21
N GLU A 51 -6.81 7.12 -14.56
CA GLU A 51 -7.28 6.05 -13.67
C GLU A 51 -6.12 5.15 -13.21
N GLU A 52 -5.22 4.74 -14.10
CA GLU A 52 -4.07 3.93 -13.73
C GLU A 52 -3.07 4.63 -12.82
N LEU A 53 -2.83 5.92 -13.04
CA LEU A 53 -1.93 6.69 -12.18
C LEU A 53 -2.52 6.90 -10.78
N GLU A 54 -3.84 7.11 -10.69
CA GLU A 54 -4.57 7.16 -9.42
C GLU A 54 -4.59 5.79 -8.72
N SER A 55 -4.79 4.71 -9.49
CA SER A 55 -4.75 3.32 -9.01
C SER A 55 -3.39 2.98 -8.41
N LEU A 56 -2.32 3.40 -9.08
CA LEU A 56 -0.94 3.19 -8.63
C LEU A 56 -0.68 3.90 -7.30
N SER A 57 -1.06 5.16 -7.19
CA SER A 57 -0.92 5.92 -5.94
C SER A 57 -1.70 5.29 -4.78
N LYS A 58 -2.94 4.88 -5.04
CA LYS A 58 -3.78 4.18 -4.05
C LYS A 58 -3.17 2.85 -3.61
N ARG A 59 -2.61 2.09 -4.55
CA ARG A 59 -1.95 0.80 -4.28
C ARG A 59 -0.75 0.94 -3.37
N ASP A 60 0.10 1.95 -3.61
CA ASP A 60 1.26 2.22 -2.78
C ASP A 60 0.87 2.65 -1.36
N LYS A 61 -0.13 3.54 -1.24
CA LYS A 61 -0.72 3.94 0.05
C LYS A 61 -1.29 2.75 0.83
N ASN A 62 -2.07 1.90 0.18
CA ASN A 62 -2.63 0.70 0.80
C ASN A 62 -1.54 -0.28 1.24
N ARG A 63 -0.50 -0.45 0.41
CA ARG A 63 0.65 -1.31 0.72
C ARG A 63 1.36 -0.85 1.98
N VAL A 64 1.72 0.43 2.09
CA VAL A 64 2.43 0.92 3.28
C VAL A 64 1.53 0.90 4.52
N SER A 65 0.23 1.20 4.37
CA SER A 65 -0.74 1.13 5.49
C SER A 65 -0.81 -0.29 6.05
N SER A 66 -1.02 -1.27 5.17
CA SER A 66 -1.12 -2.68 5.56
C SER A 66 0.17 -3.19 6.21
N LEU A 67 1.35 -2.81 5.70
CA LEU A 67 2.60 -3.19 6.34
C LEU A 67 2.79 -2.54 7.72
N LEU A 68 2.42 -1.27 7.88
CA LEU A 68 2.49 -0.58 9.18
C LEU A 68 1.50 -1.20 10.18
N GLU A 69 0.29 -1.52 9.72
CA GLU A 69 -0.72 -2.22 10.49
C GLU A 69 -0.17 -3.55 11.04
N GLN A 70 0.51 -4.35 10.20
CA GLN A 70 1.12 -5.60 10.65
C GLN A 70 2.21 -5.37 11.72
N VAL A 71 3.00 -4.29 11.61
CA VAL A 71 3.96 -3.92 12.67
C VAL A 71 3.21 -3.64 13.98
N ILE A 72 2.16 -2.82 13.95
CA ILE A 72 1.37 -2.46 15.12
C ILE A 72 0.74 -3.71 15.75
N ARG A 73 0.11 -4.57 14.95
CA ARG A 73 -0.50 -5.84 15.43
C ARG A 73 0.50 -6.66 16.22
N HIS A 74 1.70 -6.86 15.70
CA HIS A 74 2.71 -7.68 16.37
C HIS A 74 3.31 -7.02 17.60
N LEU A 75 3.44 -5.68 17.62
CA LEU A 75 3.83 -4.94 18.83
C LEU A 75 2.77 -5.08 19.92
N LEU A 76 1.49 -4.95 19.58
CA LEU A 76 0.38 -5.16 20.50
C LEU A 76 0.37 -6.59 21.07
N LEU A 77 0.58 -7.60 20.21
CA LEU A 77 0.68 -9.00 20.66
C LEU A 77 1.87 -9.19 21.62
N LEU A 78 3.04 -8.64 21.30
CA LEU A 78 4.22 -8.71 22.17
C LEU A 78 4.02 -8.05 23.52
N GLN A 79 3.38 -6.87 23.54
CA GLN A 79 3.26 -6.03 24.72
C GLN A 79 2.12 -6.47 25.64
N TYR A 80 0.98 -6.90 25.08
CA TYR A 80 -0.24 -7.12 25.83
C TYR A 80 -0.65 -8.59 25.93
N TRP A 81 -0.21 -9.47 25.01
CA TRP A 81 -0.57 -10.89 25.05
C TRP A 81 0.47 -11.75 25.79
N THR A 82 0.64 -11.47 27.07
CA THR A 82 1.71 -12.05 27.91
C THR A 82 1.66 -13.57 28.01
N THR A 83 0.47 -14.18 27.93
CA THR A 83 0.29 -15.64 28.02
C THR A 83 0.92 -16.41 26.86
N GLU A 84 0.93 -15.84 25.65
CA GLU A 84 1.50 -16.45 24.44
C GLU A 84 2.89 -15.87 24.09
N ALA A 85 3.26 -14.76 24.73
CA ALA A 85 4.49 -14.04 24.44
C ALA A 85 5.75 -14.88 24.66
N GLU A 86 5.82 -15.74 25.69
CA GLU A 86 7.04 -16.53 25.95
C GLU A 86 7.42 -17.44 24.79
N ILE A 87 6.43 -18.06 24.13
CA ILE A 87 6.64 -19.02 23.04
C ILE A 87 6.79 -18.28 21.71
N ASN A 88 6.02 -17.22 21.50
CA ASN A 88 5.90 -16.57 20.18
C ASN A 88 6.78 -15.33 20.00
N ARG A 89 7.45 -14.83 21.06
CA ARG A 89 8.24 -13.57 21.03
C ARG A 89 9.20 -13.49 19.85
N ASN A 90 10.01 -14.54 19.64
CA ASN A 90 11.01 -14.54 18.57
C ASN A 90 10.36 -14.50 17.18
N HIS A 91 9.24 -15.21 17.01
CA HIS A 91 8.49 -15.20 15.76
C HIS A 91 7.90 -13.82 15.48
N TRP A 92 7.20 -13.21 16.44
CA TRP A 92 6.60 -11.88 16.26
C TRP A 92 7.66 -10.79 16.05
N ARG A 93 8.82 -10.87 16.73
CA ARG A 93 9.95 -9.96 16.47
C ARG A 93 10.49 -10.12 15.05
N ALA A 94 10.62 -11.35 14.55
CA ALA A 94 11.05 -11.60 13.19
C ALA A 94 10.06 -11.04 12.15
N GLU A 95 8.76 -11.19 12.38
CA GLU A 95 7.71 -10.62 11.54
C GLU A 95 7.77 -9.09 11.51
N ILE A 96 7.93 -8.43 12.67
CA ILE A 96 8.11 -6.97 12.75
C ILE A 96 9.32 -6.51 11.91
N ILE A 97 10.47 -7.20 12.05
CA ILE A 97 11.66 -6.87 11.24
C ILE A 97 11.38 -7.05 9.75
N SER A 98 10.65 -8.10 9.36
CA SER A 98 10.25 -8.34 7.97
C SER A 98 9.39 -7.20 7.43
N PHE A 99 8.33 -6.81 8.13
CA PHE A 99 7.43 -5.73 7.71
C PHE A 99 8.14 -4.37 7.66
N ARG A 100 8.95 -4.04 8.67
CA ARG A 100 9.79 -2.82 8.64
C ARG A 100 10.80 -2.83 7.49
N THR A 101 11.38 -3.99 7.18
CA THR A 101 12.28 -4.12 6.03
C THR A 101 11.54 -3.88 4.71
N GLN A 102 10.29 -4.35 4.59
CA GLN A 102 9.45 -4.09 3.42
C GLN A 102 9.04 -2.61 3.33
N LEU A 103 8.62 -2.00 4.45
CA LEU A 103 8.32 -0.57 4.54
C LEU A 103 9.50 0.28 4.08
N ARG A 104 10.70 0.01 4.61
CA ARG A 104 11.92 0.74 4.23
C ARG A 104 12.23 0.67 2.73
N LYS A 105 11.84 -0.41 2.03
CA LYS A 105 12.07 -0.56 0.59
C LYS A 105 11.13 0.29 -0.27
N CYS A 106 9.96 0.65 0.24
CA CYS A 106 8.94 1.38 -0.52
C CYS A 106 8.56 2.74 0.08
N LEU A 107 9.04 3.10 1.27
CA LEU A 107 8.72 4.37 1.90
C LEU A 107 9.36 5.54 1.13
N THR A 108 8.55 6.54 0.85
CA THR A 108 8.97 7.86 0.37
C THR A 108 8.48 8.91 1.37
N THR A 109 8.95 10.15 1.27
CA THR A 109 8.48 11.24 2.14
C THR A 109 6.96 11.43 2.06
N ASN A 110 6.36 11.33 0.87
CA ASN A 110 4.92 11.44 0.71
C ASN A 110 4.18 10.30 1.42
N LEU A 111 4.65 9.05 1.22
CA LEU A 111 4.05 7.90 1.89
C LEU A 111 4.24 7.93 3.41
N GLN A 112 5.35 8.48 3.91
CA GLN A 112 5.55 8.68 5.34
C GLN A 112 4.58 9.70 5.93
N ASN A 113 4.35 10.84 5.25
CA ASN A 113 3.38 11.83 5.67
C ASN A 113 1.96 11.25 5.70
N TYR A 114 1.60 10.49 4.66
CA TYR A 114 0.33 9.76 4.61
C TYR A 114 0.18 8.76 5.77
N LEU A 115 1.22 7.99 6.09
CA LEU A 115 1.19 7.10 7.27
C LEU A 115 1.03 7.86 8.58
N ALA A 116 1.61 9.05 8.70
CA ALA A 116 1.46 9.88 9.90
C ALA A 116 0.03 10.39 10.06
N GLU A 117 -0.61 10.80 8.96
CA GLU A 117 -2.01 11.25 8.92
C GLU A 117 -2.98 10.10 9.24
N GLU A 118 -2.76 8.93 8.65
CA GLU A 118 -3.66 7.76 8.77
C GLU A 118 -3.36 6.88 10.00
N LEU A 119 -2.33 7.20 10.79
CA LEU A 119 -1.90 6.36 11.92
C LEU A 119 -3.04 6.01 12.89
N PRO A 120 -3.97 6.90 13.26
CA PRO A 120 -5.09 6.55 14.14
C PRO A 120 -5.99 5.45 13.55
N ILE A 121 -6.27 5.50 12.25
CA ILE A 121 -7.12 4.51 11.56
C ILE A 121 -6.38 3.18 11.45
N ILE A 122 -5.12 3.20 11.03
CA ILE A 122 -4.27 2.00 10.93
C ILE A 122 -4.12 1.33 12.30
N TYR A 123 -4.00 2.12 13.37
CA TYR A 123 -3.98 1.60 14.73
C TYR A 123 -5.30 0.91 15.11
N GLN A 124 -6.44 1.53 14.81
CA GLN A 124 -7.75 0.95 15.12
C GLN A 124 -7.95 -0.40 14.42
N ASP A 125 -7.60 -0.51 13.14
CA ASP A 125 -7.69 -1.77 12.39
C ASP A 125 -6.79 -2.86 13.01
N ALA A 126 -5.55 -2.48 13.40
CA ALA A 126 -4.63 -3.37 14.09
C ALA A 126 -5.16 -3.83 15.45
N PHE A 127 -5.74 -2.91 16.21
CA PHE A 127 -6.33 -3.16 17.52
C PHE A 127 -7.53 -4.10 17.42
N ASP A 128 -8.49 -3.83 16.53
CA ASP A 128 -9.68 -4.67 16.30
C ASP A 128 -9.27 -6.10 15.95
N TYR A 129 -8.26 -6.25 15.09
CA TYR A 129 -7.70 -7.56 14.74
C TYR A 129 -7.11 -8.28 15.97
N VAL A 130 -6.30 -7.59 16.79
CA VAL A 130 -5.66 -8.19 17.97
C VAL A 130 -6.71 -8.55 19.02
N GLN A 131 -7.69 -7.69 19.26
CA GLN A 131 -8.78 -7.95 20.19
C GLN A 131 -9.56 -9.21 19.76
N GLN A 132 -9.92 -9.31 18.48
CA GLN A 132 -10.62 -10.48 17.95
C GLN A 132 -9.77 -11.76 17.99
N LYS A 133 -8.46 -11.66 17.72
CA LYS A 133 -7.53 -12.81 17.70
C LYS A 133 -7.26 -13.37 19.09
N THR A 134 -7.09 -12.49 20.07
CA THR A 134 -6.70 -12.87 21.42
C THR A 134 -7.91 -13.21 22.30
N GLY A 135 -9.10 -12.70 21.95
CA GLY A 135 -10.27 -12.73 22.82
C GLY A 135 -10.06 -11.95 24.12
N PHE A 136 -8.99 -11.18 24.22
CA PHE A 136 -8.57 -10.47 25.41
C PHE A 136 -9.16 -9.06 25.39
N SER A 137 -9.84 -8.71 26.47
CA SER A 137 -10.43 -7.38 26.69
C SER A 137 -9.71 -6.61 27.80
N GLY A 138 -8.39 -6.83 27.97
CA GLY A 138 -7.61 -6.05 28.93
C GLY A 138 -7.34 -4.62 28.48
N ASP A 139 -6.49 -3.94 29.23
CA ASP A 139 -6.23 -2.49 29.10
C ASP A 139 -5.35 -2.16 27.90
N PHE A 140 -5.88 -2.36 26.70
CA PHE A 140 -5.30 -1.75 25.51
C PHE A 140 -5.57 -0.24 25.52
N PRO A 141 -4.60 0.58 25.10
CA PRO A 141 -4.81 2.02 25.02
C PRO A 141 -5.83 2.34 23.93
N SER A 142 -6.71 3.32 24.19
CA SER A 142 -7.71 3.77 23.21
C SER A 142 -7.11 4.57 22.05
N GLU A 143 -5.86 5.00 22.18
CA GLU A 143 -5.09 5.70 21.16
C GLU A 143 -3.78 4.96 20.90
N CYS A 144 -3.19 5.14 19.72
CA CYS A 144 -1.93 4.50 19.37
C CYS A 144 -0.83 4.90 20.37
N PRO A 145 -0.24 3.96 21.13
CA PRO A 145 0.80 4.26 22.11
C PRO A 145 2.17 4.47 21.47
N TYR A 146 2.25 4.38 20.14
CA TYR A 146 3.49 4.38 19.37
C TYR A 146 3.55 5.60 18.45
N SER A 147 4.67 6.29 18.48
CA SER A 147 5.00 7.27 17.43
C SER A 147 5.34 6.57 16.11
N LEU A 148 5.16 7.27 14.99
CA LEU A 148 5.53 6.72 13.68
C LEU A 148 7.04 6.42 13.62
N GLU A 149 7.87 7.24 14.27
CA GLU A 149 9.31 7.04 14.38
C GLU A 149 9.63 5.69 15.05
N GLN A 150 8.97 5.36 16.16
CA GLN A 150 9.12 4.07 16.85
C GLN A 150 8.65 2.90 16.00
N LEU A 151 7.53 3.06 15.28
CA LEU A 151 7.00 2.02 14.40
C LEU A 151 7.93 1.72 13.22
N LEU A 152 8.66 2.73 12.73
CA LEU A 152 9.61 2.58 11.62
C LEU A 152 11.03 2.20 12.07
N ASP A 153 11.39 2.44 13.33
CA ASP A 153 12.71 2.09 13.86
C ASP A 153 12.91 0.57 13.91
N LYS A 154 13.89 0.07 13.16
CA LYS A 154 14.24 -1.35 13.08
C LYS A 154 14.60 -1.94 14.46
N ASN A 155 15.20 -1.16 15.35
CA ASN A 155 15.74 -1.67 16.62
C ASN A 155 14.76 -1.52 17.78
N TRP A 156 13.64 -0.82 17.61
CA TRP A 156 12.72 -0.53 18.69
C TRP A 156 11.58 -1.58 18.80
N PHE A 157 11.31 -2.11 20.00
CA PHE A 157 10.28 -3.16 20.19
C PHE A 157 9.31 -2.93 21.36
N HIS A 158 9.39 -1.78 22.02
CA HIS A 158 8.79 -1.52 23.34
C HIS A 158 9.36 -2.47 24.43
N CYS A 159 9.85 -1.90 25.54
CA CYS A 159 10.61 -2.60 26.60
C CYS A 159 11.91 -3.25 26.13
N GLU A 160 12.97 -2.43 26.03
CA GLU A 160 14.31 -2.92 26.37
C GLU A 160 14.53 -2.59 27.86
N ASP A 161 14.68 -3.63 28.69
CA ASP A 161 15.46 -3.57 29.93
C ASP A 161 16.93 -3.84 29.58
#